data_AF-A0A3D2X6J8-F1
#
_entry.id   AF-A0A3D2X6J8-F1
#
_cell.length_a   1.000
_cell.length_b   1.000
_cell.length_c   1.000
_cell.angle_alpha   90.00
_cell.angle_beta   90.00
_cell.angle_gamma   90.00
#
_symmetry.space_group_name_H-M   'P 1'
#
loop_
_entity.id
_entity.type
_entity.pdbx_description
1 polymer ?
#
loop_
_entity_poly.entity_id
_entity_poly.type
_entity_poly.pdbx_seq_one_letter_code
_entity_poly.pdbx_strand_id
1 'polypeptide(L)' 'LNIILKWDVWDYTNYKINLLGQICFPFSFIWCLLALLAIIMDDYLRYWLFQEEKPRYRFFCGCAL' A
#
# COMPACT_ATOMS: atom_id res chain seq x y z
N LEU A 1 5.26 -0.72 -16.45
CA LEU A 1 6.43 0.09 -16.84
C LEU A 1 7.45 -0.77 -17.58
N ASN A 2 7.92 -1.87 -16.98
CA ASN A 2 9.02 -2.65 -17.58
C ASN A 2 8.65 -3.40 -18.85
N ILE A 3 7.37 -3.77 -19.03
CA ILE A 3 6.92 -4.48 -20.23
C ILE A 3 7.03 -3.60 -21.48
N ILE A 4 6.69 -2.31 -21.36
CA ILE A 4 6.64 -1.37 -22.49
C ILE A 4 7.95 -0.57 -22.59
N LEU A 5 8.43 -0.05 -21.47
CA LEU A 5 9.55 0.90 -21.42
C LEU A 5 10.90 0.23 -21.12
N LYS A 6 10.91 -1.01 -20.61
CA LYS A 6 12.13 -1.77 -20.25
C LYS A 6 13.10 -1.00 -19.36
N TRP A 7 12.59 -0.33 -18.33
CA TRP A 7 13.38 0.44 -17.37
C TRP A 7 13.76 -0.35 -16.11
N ASP A 8 13.40 -1.64 -16.04
CA ASP A 8 13.70 -2.55 -14.93
C ASP A 8 13.24 -2.05 -13.54
N VAL A 9 12.24 -1.17 -13.50
CA VAL A 9 11.61 -0.64 -12.28
C VAL A 9 10.57 -1.60 -11.75
N TRP A 10 10.73 -2.11 -10.54
CA TRP A 10 9.84 -3.15 -9.97
C TRP A 10 9.84 -4.44 -10.79
N ASP A 11 11.03 -4.89 -11.22
CA ASP A 11 11.20 -6.20 -11.84
C ASP A 11 11.26 -7.30 -10.77
N TYR A 12 10.21 -8.14 -10.73
CA TYR A 12 10.09 -9.30 -9.84
C TYR A 12 10.25 -10.64 -10.58
N THR A 13 10.79 -10.65 -11.81
CA THR A 13 10.92 -11.86 -12.63
C THR A 13 11.67 -13.00 -11.93
N ASN A 14 12.64 -12.66 -11.07
CA ASN A 14 13.45 -13.62 -10.32
C ASN A 14 12.79 -14.18 -9.05
N TYR A 15 11.58 -13.73 -8.70
CA TYR A 15 10.87 -14.15 -7.48
C TYR A 15 9.79 -15.19 -7.81
N LYS A 16 9.55 -16.14 -6.90
CA LYS A 16 8.48 -17.14 -7.05
C LYS A 16 7.10 -16.48 -6.89
N ILE A 17 6.09 -17.03 -7.57
CA ILE A 17 4.70 -16.53 -7.52
C ILE A 17 4.64 -15.05 -7.96
N ASN A 18 5.40 -14.71 -8.99
CA ASN A 18 5.30 -13.44 -9.68
C ASN A 18 4.27 -13.53 -10.82
N LEU A 19 3.60 -12.42 -11.09
CA LEU A 19 2.73 -12.21 -12.24
C LEU A 19 3.44 -11.25 -13.19
N LEU A 20 3.80 -11.75 -14.38
CA LEU A 20 4.47 -11.00 -15.46
C LEU A 20 5.76 -10.30 -15.03
N GLY A 21 6.41 -10.74 -13.96
CA GLY A 21 7.55 -10.05 -13.36
C GLY A 21 7.25 -8.63 -12.87
N GLN A 22 5.98 -8.24 -12.70
CA GLN A 22 5.57 -6.90 -12.26
C GLN A 22 5.00 -6.88 -10.84
N ILE A 23 4.41 -7.99 -10.39
CA ILE A 23 3.81 -8.13 -9.07
C ILE A 23 4.21 -9.50 -8.53
N CYS A 24 4.46 -9.64 -7.22
CA CYS A 24 4.61 -10.95 -6.60
C CYS A 24 3.94 -11.01 -5.23
N PHE A 25 3.43 -12.18 -4.88
CA PHE A 25 2.55 -12.35 -3.71
C PHE A 25 3.14 -11.85 -2.38
N PRO A 26 4.42 -12.16 -2.02
CA PRO A 26 4.99 -11.69 -0.76
C PRO A 26 5.08 -10.16 -0.68
N PHE A 27 5.45 -9.52 -1.79
CA PHE A 27 5.58 -8.06 -1.82
C PHE A 27 4.23 -7.37 -1.89
N SER A 28 3.21 -7.96 -2.52
CA SER A 28 1.84 -7.43 -2.45
C SER A 28 1.36 -7.31 -1.00
N PHE A 29 1.70 -8.27 -0.14
CA PHE A 29 1.39 -8.19 1.28
C PHE A 29 2.11 -7.02 1.98
N ILE A 30 3.40 -6.83 1.67
CA ILE A 30 4.19 -5.70 2.18
C ILE A 30 3.58 -4.37 1.72
N TRP A 31 3.17 -4.28 0.45
CA TRP A 31 2.49 -3.09 -0.09
C TRP A 31 1.18 -2.79 0.62
N CYS A 32 0.38 -3.80 0.97
CA CYS A 32 -0.82 -3.61 1.78
C CYS A 32 -0.50 -3.03 3.17
N LEU A 33 0.54 -3.54 3.85
CA LEU A 33 0.98 -3.01 5.14
C LEU A 33 1.51 -1.57 5.01
N LEU A 34 2.29 -1.30 3.98
CA LEU A 34 2.82 0.04 3.70
C LEU A 34 1.68 1.02 3.39
N ALA A 35 0.65 0.59 2.65
CA ALA A 35 -0.53 1.41 2.40
C ALA A 35 -1.28 1.75 3.68
N LEU A 36 -1.42 0.81 4.62
CA LEU A 36 -2.01 1.09 5.94
C LEU A 36 -1.24 2.18 6.69
N LEU A 37 0.10 2.08 6.71
CA LEU A 37 0.96 3.10 7.33
C LEU A 37 0.83 4.45 6.60
N ALA A 38 0.78 4.44 5.27
CA ALA A 38 0.65 5.64 4.46
C ALA A 38 -0.69 6.35 4.69
N ILE A 39 -1.80 5.60 4.82
CA ILE A 39 -3.12 6.16 5.15
C ILE A 39 -3.07 6.89 6.49
N ILE A 40 -2.53 6.24 7.52
CA ILE A 40 -2.43 6.86 8.85
C ILE A 40 -1.60 8.14 8.76
N MET A 41 -0.44 8.07 8.10
CA MET A 41 0.45 9.22 7.94
C MET A 41 -0.20 10.37 7.16
N ASP A 42 -0.93 10.07 6.07
CA ASP A 42 -1.61 11.07 5.25
C ASP A 42 -2.70 11.80 6.05
N ASP A 43 -3.50 11.08 6.84
CA ASP A 43 -4.51 11.69 7.70
C ASP A 43 -3.91 12.63 8.76
N TYR A 44 -2.79 12.23 9.38
CA TYR A 44 -2.08 13.11 10.32
C TYR A 44 -1.44 14.32 9.62
N LEU A 45 -0.95 14.12 8.40
CA LEU A 45 -0.44 15.22 7.59
C LEU A 45 -1.53 16.25 7.29
N ARG A 46 -2.74 15.79 6.96
CA ARG A 46 -3.89 16.69 6.74
C ARG A 46 -4.33 17.40 8.01
N TYR A 47 -4.36 16.69 9.14
CA TYR A 47 -4.60 17.31 10.45
C TYR A 47 -3.60 18.45 10.74
N TRP A 48 -2.31 18.26 10.47
CA TRP A 48 -1.30 19.28 10.74
C TRP A 48 -1.32 20.43 9.73
N LEU A 49 -1.36 20.12 8.43
CA LEU A 49 -1.23 21.12 7.37
C LEU A 49 -2.51 21.92 7.15
N PHE A 50 -3.67 21.27 7.26
CA PHE A 50 -4.96 21.87 6.93
C PHE A 50 -5.84 22.12 8.16
N GLN A 51 -5.36 21.79 9.36
CA GLN A 51 -6.10 21.93 10.62
C GLN A 51 -7.48 21.22 10.55
N GLU A 52 -7.54 20.11 9.82
CA GLU A 52 -8.72 19.24 9.77
C GLU A 52 -8.98 18.59 11.14
N GLU A 53 -10.09 17.87 11.29
CA GLU A 53 -10.34 17.12 12.52
C GLU A 53 -9.30 16.00 12.72
N LYS A 54 -8.91 15.76 13.98
CA LYS A 54 -7.96 14.69 14.30
C LYS A 54 -8.51 13.32 13.85
N PRO A 55 -7.74 12.50 13.12
CA PRO A 55 -8.24 11.24 12.58
C PRO A 55 -8.68 10.28 13.68
N ARG A 56 -9.81 9.58 13.43
CA ARG A 56 -10.41 8.60 14.33
C ARG A 56 -10.58 7.27 13.60
N TYR A 57 -9.75 6.30 13.95
CA TYR A 57 -9.80 4.96 13.34
C TYR A 57 -10.70 4.02 14.12
N ARG A 58 -11.49 3.21 13.40
CA ARG A 58 -12.19 2.04 13.95
C ARG A 58 -11.64 0.78 13.28
N PHE A 59 -10.68 0.13 13.92
CA PHE A 59 -10.03 -1.07 13.39
C PHE A 59 -10.92 -2.33 13.43
N PHE A 60 -11.99 -2.30 14.22
CA PHE A 60 -13.01 -3.33 14.28
C PHE A 60 -14.39 -2.68 14.18
N CYS A 61 -15.06 -2.87 13.06
CA CYS A 61 -16.52 -2.94 13.09
C CYS A 61 -16.82 -4.42 13.34
N GLY A 62 -17.19 -4.75 14.58
CA GLY A 62 -17.66 -6.11 14.89
C GLY A 62 -18.75 -6.49 13.89
N CYS A 63 -18.63 -7.70 13.35
CA CYS A 63 -19.75 -8.41 12.75
C CYS A 63 -20.94 -8.28 13.70
N ALA A 64 -22.00 -7.59 13.28
CA ALA A 64 -23.29 -7.74 13.93
C ALA A 64 -23.80 -9.15 13.55
N LEU A 65 -23.52 -10.11 14.43
CA LEU A 65 -24.33 -11.32 14.61
C LEU A 65 -25.53 -10.95 15.48
#